data_AF-A0A822EJF6-F1
#
_entry.id   AF-A0A822EJF6-F1
#
_cell.length_a   1.000
_cell.length_b   1.000
_cell.length_c   1.000
_cell.angle_alpha   90.00
_cell.angle_beta   90.00
_cell.angle_gamma   90.00
#
_symmetry.space_group_name_H-M   'P 1'
#
loop_
_entity.id
_entity.type
_entity.pdbx_description
1 polymer ?
#
loop_
_entity_poly.entity_id
_entity_poly.type
_entity_poly.pdbx_seq_one_letter_code
_entity_poly.pdbx_strand_id
1 'polypeptide(L)'
;LIKITKFPLKTNQLSTNWHLYQINNELGFVVPYELMKLPRFNLYEHDKITIIEVLYLKSINYEQYQNQLKDFCQYLFEYVFDDMNINKILKFDIENSTFKLLPCLLTKTGDIDCNRMKIICNRKNKIIQNNSELNDTELYYPSHLPDKRLYMHISDKSLLKQASAPWDQKILSENIKTYADYFEYKVPNVHIRRDINLVTMRGVKKTRINYLKETFINIDKEITDSESQPVYYPIEFLCYAPLNKVDLEIIYKLPSILVRISQLYRIERLRKLFADNIKYYSLLDSDQMPTVTFNDCLRTNTNPSLLPLIPLIYNNLSLNLSKLQPSPDILFQAITRRSTDEKTDMENLEILGDCFLKLTVSMALYHRHPLASAGALTVEKAKQISNENLYRIAVQKQLKCYLNVMKINFRGKDANWLPPGYIINEIEQMKNNYEFNIKRYNNQYVKRKAFADMIEAFIGAFLISTNYIITIEFMKWLGLDVIPLNDNNNIMEIPSILCPCNKNNEINQIVEKFYIEQEFFDIENVIKYKFNNKAYLIAAFTHPSSFTNRLTNCYERLEFLGDAVLDFLVTRHIFANNTNITP
;
A
#
# COMPACT_ATOMS: atom_id res chain seq x y z
N LEU A 1 0.28 20.89 8.93
CA LEU A 1 0.06 19.49 8.51
C LEU A 1 -1.09 18.90 9.33
N ILE A 2 -1.90 18.01 8.74
CA ILE A 2 -3.01 17.31 9.39
C ILE A 2 -2.49 15.99 9.96
N LYS A 3 -2.86 15.70 11.20
CA LYS A 3 -2.54 14.45 11.88
C LYS A 3 -3.50 13.34 11.46
N ILE A 4 -2.97 12.20 11.04
CA ILE A 4 -3.71 10.96 10.78
C ILE A 4 -3.18 9.91 11.74
N THR A 5 -4.06 9.22 12.44
CA THR A 5 -3.69 8.05 13.25
C THR A 5 -3.48 6.85 12.32
N LYS A 6 -2.31 6.22 12.39
CA LYS A 6 -2.01 4.93 11.76
C LYS A 6 -2.87 3.88 12.45
N PHE A 7 -3.71 3.18 11.68
CA PHE A 7 -4.62 2.15 12.20
C PHE A 7 -5.56 2.64 13.32
N PRO A 8 -6.48 3.59 13.06
CA PRO A 8 -7.33 4.20 14.10
C PRO A 8 -8.38 3.25 14.70
N LEU A 9 -8.46 2.03 14.21
CA LEU A 9 -9.55 1.11 14.49
C LEU A 9 -9.23 0.34 15.77
N LYS A 10 -9.82 0.75 16.89
CA LYS A 10 -9.90 -0.14 18.07
C LYS A 10 -10.89 -1.24 17.74
N THR A 11 -10.43 -2.48 17.67
CA THR A 11 -11.34 -3.63 17.62
C THR A 11 -12.01 -3.80 18.99
N ASN A 12 -13.24 -4.30 19.02
CA ASN A 12 -14.02 -4.47 20.25
C ASN A 12 -13.36 -5.44 21.26
N GLN A 13 -14.00 -5.60 22.43
CA GLN A 13 -13.58 -6.48 23.52
C GLN A 13 -13.15 -7.86 23.02
N LEU A 14 -12.15 -8.42 23.69
CA LEU A 14 -11.62 -9.75 23.41
C LEU A 14 -12.73 -10.80 23.54
N SER A 15 -13.05 -11.47 22.44
CA SER A 15 -13.85 -12.69 22.45
C SER A 15 -13.00 -13.85 22.97
N THR A 16 -13.65 -14.87 23.54
CA THR A 16 -13.02 -16.16 23.83
C THR A 16 -12.76 -16.96 22.55
N ASN A 17 -13.64 -16.81 21.55
CA ASN A 17 -13.48 -17.42 20.22
C ASN A 17 -12.63 -16.55 19.32
N TRP A 18 -11.43 -17.02 18.99
CA TRP A 18 -10.52 -16.42 18.02
C TRP A 18 -10.45 -17.27 16.75
N HIS A 19 -9.91 -16.70 15.68
CA HIS A 19 -9.79 -17.34 14.38
C HIS A 19 -8.32 -17.59 14.06
N LEU A 20 -7.99 -18.83 13.69
CA LEU A 20 -6.65 -19.26 13.30
C LEU A 20 -6.48 -19.19 11.78
N TYR A 21 -5.42 -18.52 11.37
CA TYR A 21 -5.01 -18.41 9.98
C TYR A 21 -3.61 -18.98 9.78
N GLN A 22 -3.45 -19.71 8.68
CA GLN A 22 -2.16 -20.23 8.22
C GLN A 22 -1.54 -19.27 7.21
N ILE A 23 -0.23 -19.09 7.31
CA ILE A 23 0.60 -18.38 6.35
C ILE A 23 1.52 -19.43 5.71
N ASN A 24 1.22 -19.79 4.46
CA ASN A 24 1.86 -20.88 3.72
C ASN A 24 1.82 -22.22 4.49
N ASN A 25 2.91 -22.63 5.17
CA ASN A 25 3.02 -23.94 5.82
C ASN A 25 3.05 -23.85 7.36
N GLU A 26 4.19 -23.49 7.95
CA GLU A 26 4.43 -23.66 9.39
C GLU A 26 4.19 -22.39 10.22
N LEU A 27 3.89 -21.27 9.57
CA LEU A 27 3.62 -20.00 10.23
C LEU A 27 2.12 -19.77 10.26
N GLY A 28 1.62 -19.20 11.34
CA GLY A 28 0.23 -18.79 11.45
C GLY A 28 0.08 -17.55 12.30
N PHE A 29 -1.16 -17.11 12.44
CA PHE A 29 -1.53 -16.10 13.41
C PHE A 29 -2.96 -16.30 13.85
N VAL A 30 -3.29 -15.73 15.01
CA VAL A 30 -4.63 -15.71 15.55
C VAL A 30 -5.13 -14.28 15.70
N VAL A 31 -6.43 -14.08 15.43
CA VAL A 31 -7.13 -12.80 15.54
C VAL A 31 -8.51 -12.99 16.18
N PRO A 32 -9.03 -12.01 16.96
CA PRO A 32 -10.33 -12.12 17.62
C PRO A 32 -11.54 -11.85 16.70
N TYR A 33 -11.32 -11.71 15.40
CA TYR A 33 -12.36 -11.43 14.42
C TYR A 33 -12.04 -12.16 13.12
N GLU A 34 -13.08 -12.54 12.39
CA GLU A 34 -12.93 -13.12 11.07
C GLU A 34 -12.40 -12.08 10.09
N LEU A 35 -11.28 -12.41 9.45
CA LEU A 35 -10.73 -11.67 8.33
C LEU A 35 -11.44 -12.08 7.04
N MET A 36 -11.75 -11.08 6.21
CA MET A 36 -12.02 -11.32 4.81
C MET A 36 -10.82 -12.00 4.15
N LYS A 37 -11.08 -12.76 3.08
CA LYS A 37 -10.02 -13.41 2.31
C LYS A 37 -9.04 -12.35 1.80
N LEU A 38 -7.79 -12.46 2.26
CA LEU A 38 -6.74 -11.53 1.87
C LEU A 38 -6.12 -11.97 0.53
N PRO A 39 -5.79 -11.02 -0.37
CA PRO A 39 -5.09 -11.35 -1.59
C PRO A 39 -3.68 -11.86 -1.29
N ARG A 40 -3.13 -12.66 -2.21
CA ARG A 40 -1.75 -13.11 -2.17
C ARG A 40 -0.80 -11.94 -2.37
N PHE A 41 0.39 -11.97 -1.76
CA PHE A 41 1.39 -10.93 -1.93
C PHE A 41 2.81 -11.49 -1.94
N ASN A 42 3.74 -10.76 -2.55
CA ASN A 42 5.11 -11.20 -2.74
C ASN A 42 6.02 -10.73 -1.59
N LEU A 43 6.86 -11.63 -1.10
CA LEU A 43 8.11 -11.30 -0.43
C LEU A 43 9.25 -11.48 -1.42
N TYR A 44 10.10 -10.48 -1.52
CA TYR A 44 11.32 -10.54 -2.29
C TYR A 44 12.41 -11.05 -1.35
N GLU A 45 13.00 -12.19 -1.65
CA GLU A 45 14.20 -12.70 -0.97
C GLU A 45 15.44 -12.37 -1.81
N HIS A 46 16.62 -12.83 -1.41
CA HIS A 46 17.85 -12.53 -2.14
C HIS A 46 17.91 -13.24 -3.50
N ASP A 47 17.42 -14.47 -3.54
CA ASP A 47 17.54 -15.43 -4.64
C ASP A 47 16.18 -15.80 -5.28
N LYS A 48 15.07 -15.48 -4.61
CA LYS A 48 13.72 -15.89 -5.05
C LYS A 48 12.64 -14.90 -4.63
N ILE A 49 11.47 -15.04 -5.24
CA ILE A 49 10.23 -14.40 -4.80
C ILE A 49 9.37 -15.45 -4.13
N THR A 50 8.99 -15.22 -2.88
CA THR A 50 8.08 -16.09 -2.14
C THR A 50 6.70 -15.47 -2.13
N ILE A 51 5.73 -16.19 -2.69
CA ILE A 51 4.32 -15.79 -2.63
C ILE A 51 3.77 -16.19 -1.27
N ILE A 52 3.14 -15.23 -0.59
CA ILE A 52 2.46 -15.41 0.69
C ILE A 52 0.98 -15.55 0.45
N GLU A 53 0.42 -16.63 0.98
CA GLU A 53 -1.00 -16.91 1.01
C GLU A 53 -1.47 -17.05 2.46
N VAL A 54 -2.63 -16.45 2.75
CA VAL A 54 -3.25 -16.50 4.07
C VAL A 54 -4.55 -17.30 3.98
N LEU A 55 -4.60 -18.44 4.68
CA LEU A 55 -5.73 -19.37 4.66
C LEU A 55 -6.40 -19.41 6.03
N TYR A 56 -7.72 -19.29 6.07
CA TYR A 56 -8.48 -19.57 7.29
C TYR A 56 -8.47 -21.08 7.56
N LEU A 57 -8.15 -21.47 8.80
CA LEU A 57 -8.18 -22.88 9.20
C LEU A 57 -9.44 -23.19 10.01
N LYS A 58 -9.58 -22.54 11.18
CA LYS A 58 -10.65 -22.83 12.14
C LYS A 58 -10.76 -21.76 13.21
N SER A 59 -11.88 -21.77 13.92
CA SER A 59 -12.01 -21.04 15.18
C SER A 59 -11.40 -21.83 16.33
N ILE A 60 -10.84 -21.13 17.30
CA ILE A 60 -10.15 -21.68 18.47
C ILE A 60 -10.64 -21.00 19.75
N ASN A 61 -10.55 -21.71 20.87
CA ASN A 61 -10.69 -21.10 22.19
C ASN A 61 -9.36 -20.45 22.59
N TYR A 62 -9.31 -19.12 22.61
CA TYR A 62 -8.10 -18.36 22.91
C TYR A 62 -7.57 -18.60 24.32
N GLU A 63 -8.43 -18.83 25.31
CA GLU A 63 -8.01 -19.04 26.70
C GLU A 63 -7.08 -20.24 26.85
N GLN A 64 -7.25 -21.27 26.01
CA GLN A 64 -6.41 -22.46 25.99
C GLN A 64 -4.95 -22.16 25.57
N TYR A 65 -4.74 -21.15 24.72
CA TYR A 65 -3.45 -20.85 24.09
C TYR A 65 -2.86 -19.50 24.50
N GLN A 66 -3.62 -18.70 25.26
CA GLN A 66 -3.33 -17.30 25.55
C GLN A 66 -1.91 -17.08 26.08
N ASN A 67 -1.50 -17.87 27.07
CA ASN A 67 -0.19 -17.67 27.71
C ASN A 67 0.95 -17.97 26.73
N GLN A 68 0.88 -19.10 26.03
CA GLN A 68 1.89 -19.52 25.05
C GLN A 68 2.01 -18.52 23.90
N LEU A 69 0.88 -17.99 23.41
CA LEU A 69 0.86 -17.00 22.33
C LEU A 69 1.43 -15.65 22.77
N LYS A 70 1.07 -15.19 23.98
CA LYS A 70 1.60 -13.95 24.57
C LYS A 70 3.11 -14.06 24.79
N ASP A 71 3.55 -15.14 25.43
CA ASP A 71 4.97 -15.40 25.72
C ASP A 71 5.80 -15.49 24.43
N PHE A 72 5.27 -16.18 23.40
CA PHE A 72 5.94 -16.28 22.11
C PHE A 72 6.01 -14.92 21.41
N CYS A 73 4.92 -14.16 21.36
CA CYS A 73 4.92 -12.83 20.75
C CYS A 73 5.90 -11.87 21.45
N GLN A 74 5.94 -11.88 22.78
CA GLN A 74 6.93 -11.13 23.55
C GLN A 74 8.34 -11.61 23.24
N TYR A 75 8.61 -12.92 23.28
CA TYR A 75 9.92 -13.46 22.94
C TYR A 75 10.41 -13.02 21.55
N LEU A 76 9.55 -13.09 20.53
CA LEU A 76 9.89 -12.67 19.17
C LEU A 76 10.32 -11.19 19.12
N PHE A 77 9.48 -10.31 19.63
CA PHE A 77 9.67 -8.88 19.43
C PHE A 77 10.65 -8.26 20.43
N GLU A 78 10.77 -8.83 21.63
CA GLU A 78 11.66 -8.35 22.68
C GLU A 78 13.07 -8.98 22.63
N TYR A 79 13.21 -10.19 22.08
CA TYR A 79 14.48 -10.95 22.12
C TYR A 79 14.98 -11.39 20.73
N VAL A 80 14.11 -11.84 19.81
CA VAL A 80 14.55 -12.21 18.45
C VAL A 80 14.81 -10.96 17.59
N PHE A 81 13.91 -9.98 17.65
CA PHE A 81 13.99 -8.71 16.94
C PHE A 81 14.56 -7.59 17.82
N ASP A 82 15.52 -7.93 18.67
CA ASP A 82 16.11 -7.00 19.65
C ASP A 82 16.70 -5.73 19.00
N ASP A 83 17.18 -5.84 17.76
CA ASP A 83 17.72 -4.74 16.97
C ASP A 83 16.68 -3.68 16.58
N MET A 84 15.39 -4.01 16.63
CA MET A 84 14.30 -3.02 16.51
C MET A 84 14.20 -2.10 17.74
N ASN A 85 14.82 -2.47 18.87
CA ASN A 85 14.85 -1.70 20.12
C ASN A 85 13.45 -1.31 20.66
N ILE A 86 12.45 -2.17 20.45
CA ILE A 86 11.07 -1.84 20.77
C ILE A 86 10.81 -1.68 22.27
N ASN A 87 11.49 -2.42 23.16
CA ASN A 87 11.16 -2.51 24.59
C ASN A 87 11.36 -1.22 25.37
N LYS A 88 12.12 -0.28 24.81
CA LYS A 88 12.20 1.08 25.35
C LYS A 88 10.83 1.74 25.13
N ILE A 89 10.48 1.93 23.87
CA ILE A 89 9.36 2.81 23.48
C ILE A 89 7.98 2.12 23.55
N LEU A 90 7.93 0.80 23.39
CA LEU A 90 6.71 0.02 23.22
C LEU A 90 6.50 -0.96 24.37
N LYS A 91 5.23 -1.18 24.72
CA LYS A 91 4.80 -2.15 25.73
C LYS A 91 3.85 -3.14 25.07
N PHE A 92 4.01 -4.43 25.37
CA PHE A 92 3.04 -5.43 24.98
C PHE A 92 1.73 -5.24 25.75
N ASP A 93 0.64 -5.03 25.01
CA ASP A 93 -0.71 -4.89 25.54
C ASP A 93 -1.70 -5.22 24.42
N ILE A 94 -1.99 -6.51 24.29
CA ILE A 94 -2.89 -7.01 23.23
C ILE A 94 -4.31 -6.45 23.37
N GLU A 95 -4.77 -6.17 24.59
CA GLU A 95 -6.14 -5.74 24.85
C GLU A 95 -6.38 -4.32 24.35
N ASN A 96 -5.40 -3.44 24.60
CA ASN A 96 -5.45 -2.03 24.19
C ASN A 96 -4.83 -1.76 22.81
N SER A 97 -4.18 -2.76 22.19
CA SER A 97 -3.59 -2.62 20.86
C SER A 97 -4.63 -2.30 19.78
N THR A 98 -4.23 -1.50 18.80
CA THR A 98 -5.08 -1.14 17.65
C THR A 98 -5.32 -2.34 16.74
N PHE A 99 -4.30 -3.17 16.53
CA PHE A 99 -4.40 -4.37 15.71
C PHE A 99 -4.08 -5.60 16.57
N LYS A 100 -5.16 -6.25 17.04
CA LYS A 100 -5.10 -7.49 17.83
C LYS A 100 -4.80 -8.66 16.91
N LEU A 101 -3.54 -9.07 16.85
CA LEU A 101 -3.06 -10.24 16.12
C LEU A 101 -1.86 -10.81 16.88
N LEU A 102 -1.84 -12.13 17.09
CA LEU A 102 -0.70 -12.82 17.69
C LEU A 102 -0.14 -13.86 16.71
N PRO A 103 1.15 -13.79 16.36
CA PRO A 103 1.78 -14.81 15.52
C PRO A 103 1.91 -16.13 16.28
N CYS A 104 1.89 -17.23 15.56
CA CYS A 104 2.10 -18.57 16.10
C CYS A 104 2.83 -19.48 15.09
N LEU A 105 3.33 -20.60 15.59
CA LEU A 105 3.83 -21.69 14.75
C LEU A 105 2.78 -22.79 14.66
N LEU A 106 2.74 -23.47 13.51
CA LEU A 106 1.80 -24.53 13.20
C LEU A 106 2.52 -25.87 13.02
N THR A 107 1.85 -26.93 13.45
CA THR A 107 2.22 -28.31 13.11
C THR A 107 1.90 -28.59 11.64
N LYS A 108 2.42 -29.71 11.11
CA LYS A 108 2.04 -30.18 9.76
C LYS A 108 0.54 -30.48 9.61
N THR A 109 -0.16 -30.69 10.73
CA THR A 109 -1.62 -30.92 10.76
C THR A 109 -2.43 -29.61 10.79
N GLY A 110 -1.78 -28.45 10.88
CA GLY A 110 -2.44 -27.14 10.95
C GLY A 110 -2.90 -26.75 12.37
N ASP A 111 -2.39 -27.41 13.41
CA ASP A 111 -2.65 -27.05 14.81
C ASP A 111 -1.57 -26.11 15.35
N ILE A 112 -1.89 -25.34 16.40
CA ILE A 112 -0.91 -24.46 17.05
C ILE A 112 0.16 -25.31 17.75
N ASP A 113 1.41 -25.17 17.34
CA ASP A 113 2.55 -25.89 17.90
C ASP A 113 3.08 -25.21 19.17
N CYS A 114 2.36 -25.43 20.28
CA CYS A 114 2.72 -24.92 21.59
C CYS A 114 4.08 -25.44 22.08
N ASN A 115 4.44 -26.66 21.70
CA ASN A 115 5.69 -27.29 22.14
C ASN A 115 6.89 -26.62 21.49
N ARG A 116 6.88 -26.43 20.17
CA ARG A 116 7.94 -25.73 19.44
C ARG A 116 8.08 -24.28 19.91
N MET A 117 6.97 -23.56 20.09
CA MET A 117 7.00 -22.18 20.63
C MET A 117 7.62 -22.14 22.04
N LYS A 118 7.25 -23.07 22.94
CA LYS A 118 7.83 -23.15 24.29
C LYS A 118 9.32 -23.47 24.26
N ILE A 119 9.76 -24.38 23.38
CA ILE A 119 11.18 -24.70 23.18
C ILE A 119 11.96 -23.46 22.74
N ILE A 120 11.42 -22.70 21.77
CA ILE A 120 12.02 -21.44 21.29
C ILE A 120 12.12 -20.42 22.43
N CYS A 121 11.04 -20.18 23.18
CA CYS A 121 11.05 -19.22 24.29
C CYS A 121 12.09 -19.59 25.37
N ASN A 122 12.27 -20.88 25.66
CA ASN A 122 13.21 -21.36 26.66
C ASN A 122 14.69 -21.19 26.26
N ARG A 123 14.99 -20.89 24.98
CA ARG A 123 16.38 -20.69 24.52
C ARG A 123 17.08 -19.52 25.21
N LYS A 124 16.34 -18.53 25.71
CA LYS A 124 16.89 -17.37 26.45
C LYS A 124 17.77 -17.77 27.63
N ASN A 125 17.49 -18.92 28.24
CA ASN A 125 18.15 -19.41 29.44
C ASN A 125 19.12 -20.57 29.17
N LYS A 126 19.31 -20.95 27.89
CA LYS A 126 20.11 -22.13 27.53
C LYS A 126 21.59 -21.75 27.45
N ILE A 127 22.43 -22.49 28.16
CA ILE A 127 23.88 -22.33 28.19
C ILE A 127 24.49 -23.56 27.51
N ILE A 128 25.58 -23.37 26.76
CA ILE A 128 26.33 -24.46 26.15
C ILE A 128 27.29 -25.03 27.19
N GLN A 129 27.17 -26.32 27.53
CA GLN A 129 28.02 -26.92 28.57
C GLN A 129 29.22 -27.67 27.98
N ASN A 130 29.07 -28.29 26.81
CA ASN A 130 30.09 -29.14 26.21
C ASN A 130 30.10 -29.07 24.67
N ASN A 131 31.21 -29.51 24.06
CA ASN A 131 31.37 -29.48 22.60
C ASN A 131 30.39 -30.42 21.87
N SER A 132 29.90 -31.49 22.50
CA SER A 132 28.95 -32.43 21.89
C SER A 132 27.55 -31.84 21.67
N GLU A 133 27.21 -30.73 22.32
CA GLU A 133 25.96 -30.00 22.06
C GLU A 133 25.98 -29.18 20.76
N LEU A 134 27.18 -28.93 20.20
CA LEU A 134 27.34 -28.15 18.99
C LEU A 134 26.91 -28.97 17.78
N ASN A 135 26.04 -28.39 16.95
CA ASN A 135 25.60 -29.00 15.71
C ASN A 135 25.37 -27.94 14.63
N ASP A 136 25.17 -28.42 13.41
CA ASP A 136 25.01 -27.63 12.19
C ASP A 136 23.59 -27.10 11.97
N THR A 137 22.60 -27.58 12.73
CA THR A 137 21.21 -27.07 12.69
C THR A 137 21.00 -25.87 13.60
N GLU A 138 21.90 -25.68 14.57
CA GLU A 138 21.85 -24.62 15.55
C GLU A 138 22.66 -23.40 15.13
N LEU A 139 22.28 -22.26 15.70
CA LEU A 139 22.95 -20.98 15.50
C LEU A 139 23.47 -20.45 16.83
N TYR A 140 24.57 -19.72 16.75
CA TYR A 140 25.31 -19.22 17.89
C TYR A 140 25.75 -17.78 17.68
N TYR A 141 25.99 -17.05 18.75
CA TYR A 141 26.68 -15.75 18.70
C TYR A 141 27.73 -15.64 19.80
N PRO A 142 28.85 -14.92 19.56
CA PRO A 142 29.84 -14.66 20.59
C PRO A 142 29.33 -13.62 21.59
N SER A 143 29.34 -13.96 22.88
CA SER A 143 28.84 -13.11 23.97
C SER A 143 29.60 -11.80 24.15
N HIS A 144 30.88 -11.77 23.77
CA HIS A 144 31.73 -10.58 23.89
C HIS A 144 31.55 -9.57 22.75
N LEU A 145 30.85 -9.93 21.66
CA LEU A 145 30.63 -9.03 20.53
C LEU A 145 29.31 -8.26 20.68
N PRO A 146 29.32 -6.93 20.54
CA PRO A 146 28.12 -6.11 20.73
C PRO A 146 27.09 -6.27 19.59
N ASP A 147 27.51 -6.71 18.41
CA ASP A 147 26.67 -6.79 17.21
C ASP A 147 25.92 -8.13 17.08
N LYS A 148 26.12 -9.07 18.02
CA LYS A 148 25.49 -10.40 18.08
C LYS A 148 25.41 -11.09 16.71
N ARG A 149 26.50 -11.04 15.93
CA ARG A 149 26.58 -11.75 14.65
C ARG A 149 26.32 -13.24 14.85
N LEU A 150 25.57 -13.82 13.93
CA LEU A 150 25.20 -15.22 13.97
C LEU A 150 26.28 -16.08 13.29
N TYR A 151 26.52 -17.24 13.85
CA TYR A 151 27.49 -18.23 13.38
C TYR A 151 26.90 -19.63 13.44
N MET A 152 27.37 -20.49 12.55
CA MET A 152 27.01 -21.91 12.48
C MET A 152 28.26 -22.76 12.71
N HIS A 153 28.13 -23.86 13.44
CA HIS A 153 29.24 -24.77 13.69
C HIS A 153 29.62 -25.55 12.43
N ILE A 154 30.92 -25.77 12.22
CA ILE A 154 31.45 -26.66 11.17
C ILE A 154 32.16 -27.83 11.86
N SER A 155 31.59 -29.03 11.71
CA SER A 155 32.08 -30.28 12.29
C SER A 155 33.40 -30.77 11.67
N ASP A 156 33.72 -30.33 10.45
CA ASP A 156 34.66 -31.01 9.55
C ASP A 156 36.07 -30.39 9.45
N LYS A 157 36.50 -29.58 10.42
CA LYS A 157 37.87 -29.02 10.45
C LYS A 157 38.60 -29.38 11.74
N SER A 158 39.83 -29.86 11.57
CA SER A 158 40.81 -30.21 12.60
C SER A 158 40.69 -29.35 13.87
N LEU A 159 40.51 -30.00 15.03
CA LEU A 159 40.43 -29.35 16.34
C LEU A 159 41.69 -28.50 16.59
N LEU A 160 41.54 -27.17 16.49
CA LEU A 160 42.61 -26.24 16.82
C LEU A 160 42.66 -26.06 18.34
N LYS A 161 43.80 -26.39 18.95
CA LYS A 161 44.01 -26.15 20.39
C LYS A 161 44.16 -24.65 20.65
N GLN A 162 43.60 -24.15 21.76
CA GLN A 162 43.77 -22.76 22.16
C GLN A 162 45.24 -22.34 22.37
N ALA A 163 46.11 -23.29 22.74
CA ALA A 163 47.55 -23.09 22.87
C ALA A 163 48.29 -22.84 21.53
N SER A 164 47.58 -22.92 20.40
CA SER A 164 48.15 -22.66 19.07
C SER A 164 48.17 -21.16 18.75
N ALA A 165 49.06 -20.74 17.86
CA ALA A 165 49.18 -19.34 17.44
C ALA A 165 47.98 -18.91 16.55
N PRO A 166 47.41 -17.70 16.75
CA PRO A 166 46.31 -17.18 15.94
C PRO A 166 46.81 -16.58 14.62
N TRP A 167 46.64 -17.31 13.50
CA TRP A 167 46.92 -16.96 12.09
C TRP A 167 48.30 -16.33 11.77
N ASP A 168 48.62 -16.20 10.47
CA ASP A 168 49.96 -15.84 9.97
C ASP A 168 50.49 -14.48 10.50
N GLN A 169 51.46 -14.57 11.42
CA GLN A 169 52.65 -13.73 11.71
C GLN A 169 52.58 -12.18 11.73
N LYS A 170 51.47 -11.50 11.45
CA LYS A 170 51.46 -10.02 11.30
C LYS A 170 50.98 -9.20 12.51
N ILE A 171 50.56 -9.83 13.61
CA ILE A 171 50.22 -9.13 14.86
C ILE A 171 50.87 -9.89 16.02
N LEU A 172 52.20 -9.85 16.10
CA LEU A 172 52.93 -10.27 17.28
C LEU A 172 53.43 -9.00 17.98
N SER A 173 52.60 -8.42 18.85
CA SER A 173 53.17 -7.80 20.04
C SER A 173 53.78 -8.93 20.89
N GLU A 174 54.85 -8.66 21.64
CA GLU A 174 55.57 -9.70 22.41
C GLU A 174 54.66 -10.52 23.38
N ASN A 175 53.45 -10.02 23.65
CA ASN A 175 52.53 -10.53 24.67
C ASN A 175 51.34 -11.37 24.15
N ILE A 176 51.11 -11.51 22.84
CA ILE A 176 49.98 -12.30 22.30
C ILE A 176 50.52 -13.48 21.48
N LYS A 177 50.60 -14.66 22.10
CA LYS A 177 51.20 -15.86 21.47
C LYS A 177 50.19 -16.95 21.15
N THR A 178 49.06 -16.97 21.85
CA THR A 178 48.02 -17.98 21.72
C THR A 178 46.65 -17.36 21.47
N TYR A 179 45.68 -18.15 21.00
CA TYR A 179 44.28 -17.71 20.91
C TYR A 179 43.73 -17.27 22.27
N ALA A 180 44.14 -17.94 23.36
CA ALA A 180 43.75 -17.53 24.71
C ALA A 180 44.25 -16.11 25.01
N ASP A 181 45.52 -15.81 24.75
CA ASP A 181 46.07 -14.48 25.00
C ASP A 181 45.37 -13.40 24.15
N TYR A 182 44.98 -13.73 22.91
CA TYR A 182 44.21 -12.82 22.06
C TYR A 182 42.84 -12.47 22.66
N PHE A 183 42.09 -13.47 23.12
CA PHE A 183 40.77 -13.24 23.71
C PHE A 183 40.85 -12.61 25.11
N GLU A 184 41.84 -12.96 25.93
CA GLU A 184 42.11 -12.31 27.23
C GLU A 184 42.52 -10.83 27.03
N TYR A 185 43.23 -10.50 25.94
CA TYR A 185 43.54 -9.12 25.56
C TYR A 185 42.31 -8.36 25.03
N LYS A 186 41.50 -9.00 24.18
CA LYS A 186 40.31 -8.40 23.54
C LYS A 186 39.14 -8.21 24.49
N VAL A 187 38.98 -9.09 25.48
CA VAL A 187 37.83 -9.12 26.39
C VAL A 187 38.35 -8.93 27.82
N PRO A 188 38.21 -7.74 28.41
CA PRO A 188 38.69 -7.45 29.76
C PRO A 188 38.08 -8.41 30.80
N ASN A 189 38.88 -8.82 31.78
CA ASN A 189 38.47 -9.63 32.94
C ASN A 189 37.93 -11.03 32.62
N VAL A 190 38.29 -11.62 31.48
CA VAL A 190 38.00 -13.02 31.18
C VAL A 190 39.29 -13.82 31.24
N HIS A 191 39.27 -14.97 31.93
CA HIS A 191 40.37 -15.93 31.94
C HIS A 191 39.92 -17.20 31.21
N ILE A 192 40.71 -17.63 30.23
CA ILE A 192 40.32 -18.70 29.32
C ILE A 192 41.10 -19.98 29.63
N ARG A 193 40.35 -21.07 29.69
CA ARG A 193 40.85 -22.43 29.85
C ARG A 193 41.62 -22.90 28.61
N ARG A 194 42.95 -22.81 28.68
CA ARG A 194 43.89 -23.14 27.59
C ARG A 194 43.90 -24.62 27.19
N ASP A 195 43.31 -25.49 28.00
CA ASP A 195 43.16 -26.94 27.79
C ASP A 195 42.01 -27.30 26.83
N ILE A 196 41.19 -26.34 26.42
CA ILE A 196 40.01 -26.58 25.60
C ILE A 196 40.29 -26.32 24.11
N ASN A 197 39.67 -27.13 23.26
CA ASN A 197 39.74 -26.96 21.80
C ASN A 197 38.86 -25.80 21.35
N LEU A 198 39.34 -25.05 20.37
CA LEU A 198 38.54 -24.06 19.66
C LEU A 198 37.52 -24.73 18.76
N VAL A 199 36.38 -24.08 18.65
CA VAL A 199 35.29 -24.49 17.78
C VAL A 199 35.39 -23.73 16.47
N THR A 200 35.34 -24.46 15.36
CA THR A 200 35.28 -23.86 14.03
C THR A 200 33.86 -23.40 13.72
N MET A 201 33.73 -22.14 13.33
CA MET A 201 32.47 -21.46 13.06
C MET A 201 32.49 -20.80 11.67
N ARG A 202 31.34 -20.76 11.01
CA ARG A 202 31.11 -19.98 9.79
C ARG A 202 30.14 -18.84 10.08
N GLY A 203 30.46 -17.64 9.64
CA GLY A 203 29.57 -16.50 9.75
C GLY A 203 28.29 -16.73 8.95
N VAL A 204 27.14 -16.41 9.55
CA VAL A 204 25.83 -16.40 8.89
C VAL A 204 25.45 -14.95 8.65
N LYS A 205 25.21 -14.59 7.39
CA LYS A 205 24.80 -13.24 7.01
C LYS A 205 23.47 -12.93 7.71
N LYS A 206 23.41 -11.78 8.41
CA LYS A 206 22.19 -11.37 9.09
C LYS A 206 21.08 -11.18 8.05
N THR A 207 19.96 -11.86 8.25
CA THR A 207 18.77 -11.73 7.41
C THR A 207 18.26 -10.30 7.45
N ARG A 208 17.86 -9.76 6.29
CA ARG A 208 17.17 -8.46 6.25
C ARG A 208 15.82 -8.57 6.96
N ILE A 209 15.29 -7.46 7.45
CA ILE A 209 13.97 -7.45 8.12
C ILE A 209 12.84 -7.08 7.13
N ASN A 210 13.15 -6.21 6.16
CA ASN A 210 12.19 -5.77 5.15
C ASN A 210 12.33 -6.59 3.86
N TYR A 211 11.39 -7.52 3.66
CA TYR A 211 11.25 -8.38 2.49
C TYR A 211 10.18 -7.87 1.51
N LEU A 212 9.54 -6.72 1.76
CA LEU A 212 8.55 -6.14 0.85
C LEU A 212 9.20 -5.37 -0.32
N LYS A 213 10.49 -5.06 -0.21
CA LYS A 213 11.23 -4.30 -1.22
C LYS A 213 11.98 -5.24 -2.18
N GLU A 214 11.72 -5.03 -3.46
CA GLU A 214 12.46 -5.64 -4.56
C GLU A 214 13.90 -5.10 -4.56
N THR A 215 14.84 -5.94 -4.14
CA THR A 215 16.27 -5.64 -4.18
C THR A 215 16.95 -6.89 -4.70
N PHE A 216 16.97 -7.06 -6.02
CA PHE A 216 17.90 -7.99 -6.64
C PHE A 216 19.28 -7.38 -6.49
N ILE A 217 20.02 -7.82 -5.47
CA ILE A 217 21.42 -7.44 -5.33
C ILE A 217 22.16 -8.17 -6.45
N ASN A 218 23.03 -7.47 -7.18
CA ASN A 218 23.91 -8.11 -8.17
C ASN A 218 24.63 -9.30 -7.53
N ILE A 219 24.29 -10.50 -7.99
CA ILE A 219 24.79 -11.79 -7.53
C ILE A 219 26.34 -11.82 -7.57
N ASP A 220 26.93 -11.09 -8.52
CA ASP A 220 28.39 -11.01 -8.72
C ASP A 220 29.17 -10.38 -7.56
N LYS A 221 28.54 -9.59 -6.67
CA LYS A 221 29.18 -9.10 -5.44
C LYS A 221 29.01 -10.04 -4.24
N GLU A 222 28.12 -11.04 -4.30
CA GLU A 222 27.83 -11.95 -3.18
C GLU A 222 28.64 -13.25 -3.23
N ILE A 223 29.09 -13.70 -4.42
CA ILE A 223 29.94 -14.90 -4.52
C ILE A 223 31.28 -14.69 -3.78
N THR A 224 31.77 -13.45 -3.68
CA THR A 224 33.01 -13.15 -2.95
C THR A 224 32.87 -13.07 -1.43
N ASP A 225 31.66 -12.86 -0.88
CA ASP A 225 31.44 -12.67 0.57
C ASP A 225 30.86 -13.90 1.29
N SER A 226 30.30 -14.86 0.54
CA SER A 226 29.68 -16.08 1.09
C SER A 226 30.70 -17.16 1.52
N GLU A 227 31.97 -17.01 1.14
CA GLU A 227 33.10 -17.75 1.69
C GLU A 227 33.83 -16.93 2.77
N SER A 228 33.11 -16.43 3.77
CA SER A 228 33.80 -15.91 4.97
C SER A 228 34.71 -17.01 5.53
N GLN A 229 36.00 -16.69 5.66
CA GLN A 229 37.00 -17.60 6.22
C GLN A 229 36.51 -18.14 7.57
N PRO A 230 36.72 -19.43 7.88
CA PRO A 230 36.30 -20.01 9.14
C PRO A 230 36.89 -19.22 10.30
N VAL A 231 36.06 -18.94 11.30
CA VAL A 231 36.46 -18.24 12.53
C VAL A 231 36.50 -19.25 13.67
N TYR A 232 37.40 -19.05 14.62
CA TYR A 232 37.62 -19.96 15.73
C TYR A 232 37.25 -19.28 17.05
N TYR A 233 36.37 -19.91 17.82
CA TYR A 233 35.92 -19.39 19.13
C TYR A 233 36.06 -20.44 20.23
N PRO A 234 36.48 -20.05 21.44
CA PRO A 234 36.27 -20.85 22.64
C PRO A 234 34.78 -21.07 22.88
N ILE A 235 34.40 -22.28 23.32
CA ILE A 235 33.01 -22.62 23.56
C ILE A 235 32.38 -21.74 24.66
N GLU A 236 33.18 -21.28 25.62
CA GLU A 236 32.74 -20.42 26.72
C GLU A 236 32.21 -19.06 26.26
N PHE A 237 32.62 -18.59 25.08
CA PHE A 237 32.11 -17.35 24.51
C PHE A 237 30.88 -17.56 23.64
N LEU A 238 30.52 -18.80 23.32
CA LEU A 238 29.39 -19.06 22.45
C LEU A 238 28.10 -19.13 23.28
N CYS A 239 27.10 -18.38 22.83
CA CYS A 239 25.73 -18.48 23.32
C CYS A 239 24.84 -19.02 22.21
N TYR A 240 23.80 -19.77 22.58
CA TYR A 240 22.75 -20.13 21.63
C TYR A 240 22.07 -18.88 21.10
N ALA A 241 21.89 -18.81 19.78
CA ALA A 241 21.08 -17.78 19.16
C ALA A 241 19.60 -17.91 19.55
N PRO A 242 18.82 -16.82 19.45
CA PRO A 242 17.38 -16.84 19.76
C PRO A 242 16.59 -17.88 18.96
N LEU A 243 17.05 -18.21 17.76
CA LEU A 243 16.42 -19.19 16.87
C LEU A 243 17.48 -20.15 16.32
N ASN A 244 17.09 -21.39 16.03
CA ASN A 244 17.88 -22.29 15.20
C ASN A 244 17.77 -21.87 13.72
N LYS A 245 18.50 -22.57 12.83
CA LYS A 245 18.54 -22.22 11.41
C LYS A 245 17.18 -22.30 10.71
N VAL A 246 16.40 -23.36 10.97
CA VAL A 246 15.10 -23.59 10.33
C VAL A 246 14.08 -22.52 10.75
N ASP A 247 14.01 -22.24 12.05
CA ASP A 247 13.11 -21.24 12.61
C ASP A 247 13.49 -19.82 12.16
N LEU A 248 14.79 -19.53 12.02
CA LEU A 248 15.29 -18.24 11.54
C LEU A 248 14.72 -17.89 10.17
N GLU A 249 14.76 -18.82 9.22
CA GLU A 249 14.32 -18.61 7.83
C GLU A 249 12.82 -18.27 7.73
N ILE A 250 12.01 -18.79 8.64
CA ILE A 250 10.57 -18.58 8.66
C ILE A 250 10.24 -17.30 9.45
N ILE A 251 10.76 -17.18 10.67
CA ILE A 251 10.34 -16.15 11.63
C ILE A 251 10.86 -14.76 11.23
N TYR A 252 12.06 -14.63 10.65
CA TYR A 252 12.59 -13.30 10.31
C TYR A 252 11.79 -12.54 9.24
N LYS A 253 10.96 -13.25 8.47
CA LYS A 253 10.04 -12.66 7.47
C LYS A 253 8.77 -12.08 8.10
N LEU A 254 8.46 -12.48 9.34
CA LEU A 254 7.22 -12.16 10.03
C LEU A 254 6.92 -10.65 10.11
N PRO A 255 7.86 -9.74 10.42
CA PRO A 255 7.58 -8.31 10.46
C PRO A 255 7.02 -7.77 9.14
N SER A 256 7.60 -8.19 8.01
CA SER A 256 7.14 -7.81 6.66
C SER A 256 5.76 -8.38 6.35
N ILE A 257 5.53 -9.64 6.71
CA ILE A 257 4.24 -10.32 6.55
C ILE A 257 3.14 -9.62 7.35
N LEU A 258 3.39 -9.33 8.63
CA LEU A 258 2.42 -8.69 9.52
C LEU A 258 2.07 -7.26 9.08
N VAL A 259 3.06 -6.50 8.61
CA VAL A 259 2.82 -5.19 7.98
C VAL A 259 1.86 -5.32 6.81
N ARG A 260 2.13 -6.23 5.88
CA ARG A 260 1.31 -6.38 4.66
C ARG A 260 -0.08 -6.91 4.97
N ILE A 261 -0.22 -7.87 5.90
CA ILE A 261 -1.53 -8.33 6.40
C ILE A 261 -2.35 -7.17 6.96
N SER A 262 -1.72 -6.32 7.78
CA SER A 262 -2.41 -5.16 8.37
C SER A 262 -2.83 -4.13 7.31
N GLN A 263 -1.99 -3.90 6.30
CA GLN A 263 -2.33 -3.06 5.14
C GLN A 263 -3.49 -3.63 4.32
N LEU A 264 -3.44 -4.92 3.97
CA LEU A 264 -4.49 -5.58 3.18
C LEU A 264 -5.82 -5.67 3.93
N TYR A 265 -5.78 -5.91 5.24
CA TYR A 265 -6.98 -5.87 6.07
C TYR A 265 -7.68 -4.50 6.01
N ARG A 266 -6.91 -3.39 6.01
CA ARG A 266 -7.48 -2.05 5.81
C ARG A 266 -8.12 -1.92 4.43
N ILE A 267 -7.48 -2.44 3.38
CA ILE A 267 -8.03 -2.40 2.03
C ILE A 267 -9.34 -3.19 1.93
N GLU A 268 -9.42 -4.39 2.50
CA GLU A 268 -10.66 -5.16 2.50
C GLU A 268 -11.80 -4.45 3.23
N ARG A 269 -11.51 -3.78 4.34
CA ARG A 269 -12.49 -2.91 5.00
C ARG A 269 -12.93 -1.73 4.14
N LEU A 270 -12.02 -1.15 3.37
CA LEU A 270 -12.33 -0.08 2.43
C LEU A 270 -13.23 -0.61 1.29
N ARG A 271 -12.93 -1.80 0.75
CA ARG A 271 -13.76 -2.47 -0.26
C ARG A 271 -15.16 -2.75 0.26
N LYS A 272 -15.29 -3.22 1.51
CA LYS A 272 -16.59 -3.40 2.17
C LYS A 272 -17.33 -2.08 2.31
N LEU A 273 -16.65 -1.03 2.78
CA LEU A 273 -17.24 0.32 2.90
C LEU A 273 -17.81 0.80 1.57
N PHE A 274 -17.09 0.59 0.46
CA PHE A 274 -17.57 0.91 -0.88
C PHE A 274 -18.78 0.06 -1.29
N ALA A 275 -18.74 -1.25 -1.06
CA ALA A 275 -19.86 -2.14 -1.36
C ALA A 275 -21.14 -1.81 -0.59
N ASP A 276 -21.02 -1.41 0.68
CA ASP A 276 -22.17 -1.06 1.51
C ASP A 276 -22.83 0.27 1.09
N ASN A 277 -22.15 1.09 0.27
CA ASN A 277 -22.55 2.48 0.02
C ASN A 277 -22.79 2.84 -1.45
N ILE A 278 -22.19 2.11 -2.40
CA ILE A 278 -22.22 2.46 -3.83
C ILE A 278 -23.22 1.54 -4.54
N LYS A 279 -24.17 2.13 -5.28
CA LYS A 279 -25.15 1.34 -6.04
C LYS A 279 -24.47 0.53 -7.14
N TYR A 280 -25.00 -0.65 -7.40
CA TYR A 280 -24.51 -1.60 -8.42
C TYR A 280 -23.08 -2.12 -8.18
N TYR A 281 -22.49 -1.80 -7.03
CA TYR A 281 -21.20 -2.34 -6.60
C TYR A 281 -21.42 -3.58 -5.73
N SER A 282 -20.87 -4.72 -6.12
CA SER A 282 -20.91 -5.95 -5.31
C SER A 282 -19.52 -6.39 -4.92
N LEU A 283 -19.38 -6.88 -3.69
CA LEU A 283 -18.12 -7.41 -3.18
C LEU A 283 -17.90 -8.81 -3.76
N LEU A 284 -16.79 -9.01 -4.46
CA LEU A 284 -16.34 -10.34 -4.90
C LEU A 284 -15.06 -10.72 -4.16
N ASP A 285 -14.89 -12.01 -3.94
CA ASP A 285 -13.63 -12.57 -3.45
C ASP A 285 -12.49 -12.25 -4.40
N SER A 286 -11.30 -11.99 -3.85
CA SER A 286 -10.09 -11.63 -4.61
C SER A 286 -9.79 -12.62 -5.74
N ASP A 287 -10.02 -13.91 -5.52
CA ASP A 287 -9.71 -14.99 -6.47
C ASP A 287 -10.70 -15.07 -7.64
N GLN A 288 -11.87 -14.44 -7.51
CA GLN A 288 -12.88 -14.37 -8.57
C GLN A 288 -12.78 -13.07 -9.37
N MET A 289 -11.81 -12.21 -9.05
CA MET A 289 -11.63 -10.95 -9.75
C MET A 289 -10.92 -11.18 -11.08
N PRO A 290 -11.48 -10.70 -12.21
CA PRO A 290 -10.75 -10.72 -13.46
C PRO A 290 -9.49 -9.85 -13.33
N THR A 291 -8.39 -10.29 -13.94
CA THR A 291 -7.22 -9.45 -14.16
C THR A 291 -7.60 -8.40 -15.19
N VAL A 292 -8.09 -7.26 -14.72
CA VAL A 292 -8.45 -6.15 -15.60
C VAL A 292 -7.20 -5.34 -15.85
N THR A 293 -6.66 -5.41 -17.07
CA THR A 293 -5.67 -4.41 -17.49
C THR A 293 -6.39 -3.12 -17.85
N PHE A 294 -5.68 -1.99 -17.78
CA PHE A 294 -6.19 -0.69 -18.23
C PHE A 294 -6.86 -0.75 -19.63
N ASN A 295 -6.30 -1.59 -20.51
CA ASN A 295 -6.81 -1.80 -21.86
C ASN A 295 -8.11 -2.62 -21.91
N ASP A 296 -8.42 -3.43 -20.91
CA ASP A 296 -9.63 -4.29 -20.91
C ASP A 296 -10.89 -3.51 -20.51
N CYS A 297 -10.79 -2.59 -19.55
CA CYS A 297 -11.94 -1.80 -19.09
C CYS A 297 -12.35 -0.70 -20.08
N LEU A 298 -11.37 -0.06 -20.74
CA LEU A 298 -11.65 0.92 -21.80
C LEU A 298 -12.18 0.29 -23.10
N ARG A 299 -12.03 -1.03 -23.28
CA ARG A 299 -12.57 -1.80 -24.42
C ARG A 299 -14.01 -2.24 -24.22
N THR A 300 -14.62 -2.00 -23.05
CA THR A 300 -16.04 -2.34 -22.84
C THR A 300 -16.96 -1.39 -23.61
N ASN A 301 -17.14 -1.71 -24.90
CA ASN A 301 -18.30 -1.43 -25.77
C ASN A 301 -18.96 -0.04 -25.73
N THR A 302 -18.26 1.03 -25.33
CA THR A 302 -18.75 2.40 -25.50
C THR A 302 -17.95 3.06 -26.61
N ASN A 303 -18.67 3.47 -27.67
CA ASN A 303 -18.09 4.22 -28.77
C ASN A 303 -17.30 5.42 -28.18
N PRO A 304 -16.03 5.64 -28.52
CA PRO A 304 -15.22 6.76 -28.05
C PRO A 304 -15.92 8.13 -28.09
N SER A 305 -16.83 8.31 -29.05
CA SER A 305 -17.66 9.51 -29.21
C SER A 305 -18.76 9.69 -28.16
N LEU A 306 -19.17 8.63 -27.46
CA LEU A 306 -20.20 8.65 -26.43
C LEU A 306 -19.64 8.91 -25.02
N LEU A 307 -18.31 8.82 -24.82
CA LEU A 307 -17.71 9.04 -23.50
C LEU A 307 -18.00 10.44 -22.92
N PRO A 308 -17.86 11.54 -23.68
CA PRO A 308 -18.21 12.87 -23.17
C PRO A 308 -19.68 12.99 -22.78
N LEU A 309 -20.55 12.15 -23.36
CA LEU A 309 -22.00 12.15 -23.15
C LEU A 309 -22.44 11.20 -22.03
N ILE A 310 -21.53 10.47 -21.38
CA ILE A 310 -21.86 9.49 -20.34
C ILE A 310 -22.81 10.05 -19.27
N PRO A 311 -22.62 11.26 -18.71
CA PRO A 311 -23.57 11.82 -17.75
C PRO A 311 -24.99 12.00 -18.30
N LEU A 312 -25.14 12.16 -19.62
CA LEU A 312 -26.43 12.33 -20.32
C LEU A 312 -27.08 11.02 -20.74
N ILE A 313 -26.29 9.97 -20.97
CA ILE A 313 -26.80 8.64 -21.31
C ILE A 313 -26.79 7.70 -20.11
N TYR A 314 -26.58 8.23 -18.90
CA TYR A 314 -26.50 7.47 -17.65
C TYR A 314 -27.68 6.48 -17.47
N ASN A 315 -28.90 6.90 -17.81
CA ASN A 315 -30.10 6.05 -17.72
C ASN A 315 -30.24 5.03 -18.88
N ASN A 316 -29.52 5.23 -19.99
CA ASN A 316 -29.62 4.43 -21.21
C ASN A 316 -28.44 3.46 -21.41
N LEU A 317 -27.42 3.54 -20.55
CA LEU A 317 -26.29 2.61 -20.60
C LEU A 317 -26.75 1.23 -20.11
N SER A 318 -26.65 0.23 -20.99
CA SER A 318 -26.97 -1.15 -20.64
C SER A 318 -26.06 -1.62 -19.52
N LEU A 319 -26.66 -1.99 -18.38
CA LEU A 319 -26.01 -2.61 -17.24
C LEU A 319 -25.52 -4.02 -17.62
N ASN A 320 -24.42 -4.13 -18.35
CA ASN A 320 -23.65 -5.36 -18.31
C ASN A 320 -22.97 -5.40 -16.93
N LEU A 321 -23.68 -5.98 -15.96
CA LEU A 321 -23.27 -6.18 -14.56
C LEU A 321 -22.16 -7.24 -14.47
N SER A 322 -21.22 -7.24 -15.41
CA SER A 322 -19.99 -8.01 -15.23
C SER A 322 -19.35 -7.53 -13.94
N LYS A 323 -18.97 -8.51 -13.13
CA LYS A 323 -18.25 -8.50 -11.85
C LYS A 323 -17.06 -7.53 -11.81
N LEU A 324 -17.32 -6.23 -11.74
CA LEU A 324 -16.33 -5.17 -11.87
C LEU A 324 -16.25 -4.37 -10.56
N GLN A 325 -15.09 -4.45 -9.90
CA GLN A 325 -14.74 -3.69 -8.69
C GLN A 325 -13.22 -3.47 -8.67
N PRO A 326 -12.73 -2.39 -8.03
CA PRO A 326 -11.31 -2.21 -7.78
C PRO A 326 -10.70 -3.39 -7.02
N SER A 327 -9.61 -3.92 -7.56
CA SER A 327 -8.82 -4.94 -6.89
C SER A 327 -8.16 -4.36 -5.63
N PRO A 328 -7.83 -5.21 -4.65
CA PRO A 328 -7.09 -4.75 -3.47
C PRO A 328 -5.78 -4.04 -3.83
N ASP A 329 -5.08 -4.49 -4.87
CA ASP A 329 -3.82 -3.89 -5.32
C ASP A 329 -4.02 -2.48 -5.87
N ILE A 330 -5.04 -2.27 -6.70
CA ILE A 330 -5.36 -0.94 -7.25
C ILE A 330 -5.79 0.03 -6.14
N LEU A 331 -6.57 -0.44 -5.16
CA LEU A 331 -6.92 0.39 -4.01
C LEU A 331 -5.74 0.67 -3.09
N PHE A 332 -4.85 -0.31 -2.91
CA PHE A 332 -3.59 -0.10 -2.19
C PHE A 332 -2.72 0.94 -2.88
N GLN A 333 -2.64 0.90 -4.21
CA GLN A 333 -1.98 1.93 -5.02
C GLN A 333 -2.63 3.30 -4.82
N ALA A 334 -3.97 3.41 -4.89
CA ALA A 334 -4.71 4.66 -4.75
C ALA A 334 -4.54 5.35 -3.39
N ILE A 335 -4.18 4.61 -2.33
CA ILE A 335 -3.91 5.17 -1.00
C ILE A 335 -2.41 5.38 -0.73
N THR A 336 -1.52 5.04 -1.67
CA THR A 336 -0.08 5.01 -1.43
C THR A 336 0.62 6.16 -2.14
N ARG A 337 1.32 7.01 -1.37
CA ARG A 337 2.14 8.11 -1.91
C ARG A 337 3.53 7.62 -2.29
N ARG A 338 4.16 8.24 -3.28
CA ARG A 338 5.57 8.03 -3.65
C ARG A 338 6.56 8.07 -2.46
N SER A 339 6.27 8.88 -1.44
CA SER A 339 7.08 8.99 -0.22
C SER A 339 7.12 7.71 0.65
N THR A 340 6.30 6.70 0.37
CA THR A 340 6.33 5.40 1.07
C THR A 340 7.42 4.47 0.57
N ASP A 341 8.02 4.72 -0.60
CA ASP A 341 9.01 3.83 -1.24
C ASP A 341 8.44 2.42 -1.53
N GLU A 342 7.12 2.33 -1.76
CA GLU A 342 6.44 1.13 -2.29
C GLU A 342 6.62 1.05 -3.82
N LYS A 343 6.37 -0.13 -4.40
CA LYS A 343 6.55 -0.40 -5.85
C LYS A 343 5.62 0.44 -6.74
N THR A 344 4.42 0.74 -6.24
CA THR A 344 3.37 1.44 -6.97
C THR A 344 2.84 2.57 -6.11
N ASP A 345 2.53 3.71 -6.72
CA ASP A 345 1.92 4.86 -6.06
C ASP A 345 0.71 5.39 -6.84
N MET A 346 0.00 6.33 -6.22
CA MET A 346 -1.27 6.85 -6.69
C MET A 346 -1.19 7.79 -7.90
N GLU A 347 -0.02 8.28 -8.30
CA GLU A 347 0.07 9.46 -9.18
C GLU A 347 -0.57 9.23 -10.55
N ASN A 348 -0.39 8.04 -11.12
CA ASN A 348 -1.07 7.66 -12.37
C ASN A 348 -2.60 7.60 -12.21
N LEU A 349 -3.08 7.13 -11.06
CA LEU A 349 -4.52 7.08 -10.78
C LEU A 349 -5.08 8.49 -10.52
N GLU A 350 -4.31 9.35 -9.86
CA GLU A 350 -4.61 10.76 -9.59
C GLU A 350 -4.83 11.51 -10.90
N ILE A 351 -3.89 11.43 -11.84
CA ILE A 351 -3.99 12.12 -13.15
C ILE A 351 -5.26 11.71 -13.90
N LEU A 352 -5.50 10.40 -14.00
CA LEU A 352 -6.68 9.88 -14.69
C LEU A 352 -7.99 10.30 -14.00
N GLY A 353 -8.02 10.22 -12.68
CA GLY A 353 -9.17 10.58 -11.87
C GLY A 353 -9.49 12.07 -11.92
N ASP A 354 -8.48 12.93 -11.91
CA ASP A 354 -8.61 14.39 -12.03
C ASP A 354 -9.24 14.78 -13.38
N CYS A 355 -8.74 14.23 -14.49
CA CYS A 355 -9.32 14.49 -15.81
C CYS A 355 -10.79 14.05 -15.89
N PHE A 356 -11.13 12.88 -15.35
CA PHE A 356 -12.52 12.39 -15.36
C PHE A 356 -13.42 13.20 -14.41
N LEU A 357 -12.90 13.63 -13.26
CA LEU A 357 -13.58 14.54 -12.35
C LEU A 357 -13.91 15.87 -13.02
N LYS A 358 -12.93 16.49 -13.69
CA LYS A 358 -13.13 17.73 -14.46
C LYS A 358 -14.18 17.54 -15.55
N LEU A 359 -14.11 16.45 -16.31
CA LEU A 359 -15.07 16.16 -17.39
C LEU A 359 -16.50 16.07 -16.85
N THR A 360 -16.73 15.22 -15.85
CA THR A 360 -18.09 14.94 -15.33
C THR A 360 -18.71 16.16 -14.65
N VAL A 361 -17.94 16.91 -13.84
CA VAL A 361 -18.39 18.15 -13.21
C VAL A 361 -18.66 19.23 -14.26
N SER A 362 -17.78 19.41 -15.25
CA SER A 362 -18.00 20.40 -16.32
C SER A 362 -19.26 20.08 -17.11
N MET A 363 -19.48 18.80 -17.41
CA MET A 363 -20.68 18.35 -18.13
C MET A 363 -21.95 18.58 -17.31
N ALA A 364 -21.95 18.25 -16.02
CA ALA A 364 -23.10 18.47 -15.14
C ALA A 364 -23.45 19.97 -15.02
N LEU A 365 -22.45 20.82 -14.79
CA LEU A 365 -22.63 22.26 -14.67
C LEU A 365 -23.09 22.91 -15.98
N TYR A 366 -22.56 22.47 -17.13
CA TYR A 366 -22.94 22.97 -18.45
C TYR A 366 -24.45 22.80 -18.69
N HIS A 367 -25.00 21.65 -18.31
CA HIS A 367 -26.42 21.32 -18.47
C HIS A 367 -27.30 21.98 -17.41
N ARG A 368 -26.84 22.01 -16.16
CA ARG A 368 -27.59 22.60 -15.04
C ARG A 368 -27.75 24.11 -15.14
N HIS A 369 -26.75 24.79 -15.70
CA HIS A 369 -26.73 26.24 -15.81
C HIS A 369 -26.67 26.68 -17.28
N PRO A 370 -27.77 26.49 -18.05
CA PRO A 370 -27.80 26.76 -19.49
C PRO A 370 -27.58 28.24 -19.85
N LEU A 371 -27.82 29.15 -18.91
CA LEU A 371 -27.67 30.60 -19.10
C LEU A 371 -26.39 31.17 -18.47
N ALA A 372 -25.57 30.36 -17.79
CA ALA A 372 -24.35 30.84 -17.16
C ALA A 372 -23.22 31.05 -18.17
N SER A 373 -22.41 32.08 -17.96
CA SER A 373 -21.19 32.34 -18.72
C SER A 373 -20.11 31.30 -18.41
N ALA A 374 -19.14 31.14 -19.32
CA ALA A 374 -17.99 30.25 -19.11
C ALA A 374 -17.21 30.59 -17.84
N GLY A 375 -17.08 31.89 -17.51
CA GLY A 375 -16.46 32.35 -16.28
C GLY A 375 -17.22 31.89 -15.02
N ALA A 376 -18.55 32.04 -15.00
CA ALA A 376 -19.37 31.58 -13.88
C ALA A 376 -19.29 30.04 -13.71
N LEU A 377 -19.36 29.29 -14.81
CA LEU A 377 -19.19 27.83 -14.81
C LEU A 377 -17.81 27.42 -14.29
N THR A 378 -16.76 28.14 -14.65
CA THR A 378 -15.39 27.90 -14.18
C THR A 378 -15.27 28.12 -12.68
N VAL A 379 -15.90 29.17 -12.14
CA VAL A 379 -15.93 29.44 -10.70
C VAL A 379 -16.67 28.33 -9.95
N GLU A 380 -17.83 27.88 -10.44
CA GLU A 380 -18.57 26.78 -9.81
C GLU A 380 -17.81 25.45 -9.90
N LYS A 381 -17.20 25.15 -11.05
CA LYS A 381 -16.31 24.00 -11.23
C LYS A 381 -15.20 24.01 -10.19
N ALA A 382 -14.49 25.13 -10.06
CA ALA A 382 -13.39 25.28 -9.11
C ALA A 382 -13.82 25.10 -7.66
N LYS A 383 -15.05 25.52 -7.27
CA LYS A 383 -15.58 25.25 -5.92
C LYS A 383 -15.69 23.75 -5.66
N GLN A 384 -16.26 22.99 -6.60
CA GLN A 384 -16.46 21.54 -6.45
C GLN A 384 -15.15 20.75 -6.45
N ILE A 385 -14.24 21.03 -7.39
CA ILE A 385 -12.99 20.26 -7.54
C ILE A 385 -11.82 20.81 -6.72
N SER A 386 -12.04 21.85 -5.91
CA SER A 386 -10.96 22.41 -5.08
C SER A 386 -10.39 21.38 -4.10
N ASN A 387 -9.07 21.43 -3.89
CA ASN A 387 -8.38 20.64 -2.86
C ASN A 387 -9.04 20.74 -1.48
N GLU A 388 -9.61 21.90 -1.14
CA GLU A 388 -10.32 22.10 0.11
C GLU A 388 -11.64 21.31 0.16
N ASN A 389 -12.42 21.31 -0.92
CA ASN A 389 -13.66 20.55 -0.98
C ASN A 389 -13.39 19.04 -0.98
N LEU A 390 -12.45 18.56 -1.80
CA LEU A 390 -12.08 17.15 -1.86
C LEU A 390 -11.52 16.65 -0.52
N TYR A 391 -10.76 17.48 0.19
CA TYR A 391 -10.35 17.18 1.56
C TYR A 391 -11.54 17.07 2.53
N ARG A 392 -12.52 17.98 2.46
CA ARG A 392 -13.74 17.91 3.28
C ARG A 392 -14.51 16.62 3.03
N ILE A 393 -14.64 16.21 1.77
CA ILE A 393 -15.25 14.93 1.38
C ILE A 393 -14.49 13.77 2.03
N ALA A 394 -13.16 13.74 1.93
CA ALA A 394 -12.34 12.68 2.53
C ALA A 394 -12.52 12.57 4.06
N VAL A 395 -12.78 13.70 4.74
CA VAL A 395 -13.09 13.73 6.18
C VAL A 395 -14.50 13.21 6.45
N GLN A 396 -15.51 13.73 5.74
CA GLN A 396 -16.92 13.36 5.92
C GLN A 396 -17.16 11.87 5.65
N LYS A 397 -16.49 11.30 4.65
CA LYS A 397 -16.55 9.88 4.30
C LYS A 397 -15.61 8.97 5.11
N GLN A 398 -14.91 9.53 6.09
CA GLN A 398 -13.94 8.83 6.94
C GLN A 398 -12.81 8.14 6.16
N LEU A 399 -12.49 8.64 4.95
CA LEU A 399 -11.45 8.07 4.07
C LEU A 399 -10.03 8.51 4.47
N LYS A 400 -9.91 9.62 5.23
CA LYS A 400 -8.61 10.17 5.67
C LYS A 400 -7.68 9.17 6.35
N CYS A 401 -8.21 8.13 6.99
CA CYS A 401 -7.41 7.15 7.73
C CYS A 401 -6.76 6.08 6.84
N TYR A 402 -7.12 5.99 5.56
CA TYR A 402 -6.57 5.01 4.63
C TYR A 402 -5.28 5.47 3.97
N LEU A 403 -5.07 6.78 3.79
CA LEU A 403 -3.87 7.33 3.16
C LEU A 403 -2.56 6.83 3.82
N ASN A 404 -1.60 6.38 3.02
CA ASN A 404 -0.26 5.97 3.45
C ASN A 404 0.77 6.96 2.90
N VAL A 405 1.51 7.64 3.79
CA VAL A 405 2.51 8.64 3.37
C VAL A 405 3.93 8.36 3.86
N MET A 406 4.08 7.47 4.84
CA MET A 406 5.38 7.20 5.46
C MET A 406 5.94 5.88 5.00
N LYS A 407 7.21 5.89 4.60
CA LYS A 407 8.01 4.67 4.46
C LYS A 407 8.06 3.92 5.79
N ILE A 408 7.87 2.61 5.74
CA ILE A 408 7.93 1.75 6.92
C ILE A 408 9.39 1.44 7.24
N ASN A 409 9.80 1.82 8.44
CA ASN A 409 11.13 1.55 8.98
C ASN A 409 10.98 0.69 10.24
N PHE A 410 11.57 -0.49 10.23
CA PHE A 410 11.53 -1.44 11.36
C PHE A 410 12.54 -1.10 12.46
N ARG A 411 13.67 -0.45 12.11
CA ARG A 411 14.81 -0.26 13.02
C ARG A 411 15.43 1.14 12.91
N GLY A 412 16.27 1.46 13.89
CA GLY A 412 17.07 2.68 13.91
C GLY A 412 16.33 3.90 14.42
N LYS A 413 16.98 5.07 14.29
CA LYS A 413 16.45 6.34 14.79
C LYS A 413 15.14 6.74 14.14
N ASP A 414 14.75 6.18 12.99
CA ASP A 414 13.52 6.49 12.23
C ASP A 414 12.46 5.39 12.29
N ALA A 415 12.63 4.39 13.17
CA ALA A 415 11.70 3.27 13.32
C ALA A 415 10.28 3.75 13.62
N ASN A 416 9.28 3.28 12.87
CA ASN A 416 7.93 3.85 12.91
C ASN A 416 6.81 2.81 12.77
N TRP A 417 7.17 1.52 12.81
CA TRP A 417 6.24 0.41 12.78
C TRP A 417 5.85 0.00 14.20
N LEU A 418 4.54 -0.12 14.45
CA LEU A 418 4.00 -0.67 15.69
C LEU A 418 3.66 -2.15 15.44
N PRO A 419 4.37 -3.11 16.05
CA PRO A 419 4.03 -4.52 15.94
C PRO A 419 2.62 -4.80 16.48
N PRO A 420 1.86 -5.76 15.90
CA PRO A 420 0.56 -6.15 16.43
C PRO A 420 0.66 -6.61 17.90
N GLY A 421 -0.32 -6.24 18.71
CA GLY A 421 -0.31 -6.51 20.16
C GLY A 421 0.55 -5.57 21.00
N TYR A 422 1.26 -4.62 20.40
CA TYR A 422 2.02 -3.60 21.14
C TYR A 422 1.30 -2.26 21.13
N ILE A 423 1.53 -1.49 22.20
CA ILE A 423 1.15 -0.09 22.33
C ILE A 423 2.39 0.75 22.65
N ILE A 424 2.24 2.07 22.60
CA ILE A 424 3.30 2.96 23.05
C ILE A 424 3.30 3.01 24.58
N ASN A 425 4.47 2.90 25.20
CA ASN A 425 4.63 3.03 26.64
C ASN A 425 4.53 4.51 27.09
N GLU A 426 3.38 4.91 27.63
CA GLU A 426 3.10 6.30 28.04
C GLU A 426 4.05 6.80 29.15
N ILE A 427 4.56 5.91 30.01
CA ILE A 427 5.50 6.26 31.09
C ILE A 427 6.84 6.74 30.51
N GLU A 428 7.29 6.15 29.39
CA GLU A 428 8.50 6.62 28.70
C GLU A 428 8.28 7.92 27.93
N GLN A 429 7.05 8.19 27.46
CA GLN A 429 6.72 9.45 26.81
C GLN A 429 6.96 10.65 27.74
N MET A 430 6.67 10.51 29.03
CA MET A 430 6.81 11.61 30.01
C MET A 430 8.25 11.84 30.49
N LYS A 431 9.10 10.81 30.49
CA LYS A 431 10.43 10.86 31.13
C LYS A 431 11.54 11.50 30.29
N ASN A 432 11.41 11.51 28.97
CA ASN A 432 12.58 11.56 28.09
C ASN A 432 12.65 12.77 27.13
N ASN A 433 11.74 13.75 27.18
CA ASN A 433 11.71 14.90 26.25
C ASN A 433 11.81 14.54 24.74
N TYR A 434 11.66 13.26 24.35
CA TYR A 434 11.63 12.74 22.98
C TYR A 434 10.20 12.74 22.41
N GLU A 435 9.41 13.75 22.76
CA GLU A 435 7.99 13.84 22.42
C GLU A 435 7.72 13.76 20.89
N PHE A 436 8.71 14.18 20.09
CA PHE A 436 8.62 14.18 18.63
C PHE A 436 8.88 12.81 17.97
N ASN A 437 9.72 11.94 18.56
CA ASN A 437 10.09 10.66 17.92
C ASN A 437 9.09 9.54 18.18
N ILE A 438 8.32 9.59 19.26
CA ILE A 438 7.40 8.50 19.61
C ILE A 438 6.08 8.61 18.84
N LYS A 439 5.64 9.83 18.51
CA LYS A 439 4.37 10.09 17.80
C LYS A 439 4.29 9.44 16.42
N ARG A 440 5.42 9.10 15.79
CA ARG A 440 5.49 8.48 14.44
C ARG A 440 5.02 7.02 14.38
N TYR A 441 4.96 6.31 15.51
CA TYR A 441 4.44 4.94 15.56
C TYR A 441 2.92 4.91 15.37
N ASN A 442 2.23 5.88 15.97
CA ASN A 442 0.77 5.99 15.90
C ASN A 442 0.27 7.01 14.90
N ASN A 443 1.11 7.95 14.44
CA ASN A 443 0.64 9.07 13.64
C ASN A 443 1.50 9.32 12.42
N GLN A 444 0.88 9.91 11.41
CA GLN A 444 1.51 10.49 10.23
C GLN A 444 0.93 11.90 10.01
N TYR A 445 1.72 12.77 9.39
CA TYR A 445 1.38 14.18 9.19
C TYR A 445 1.36 14.52 7.70
N VAL A 446 0.25 15.06 7.22
CA VAL A 446 -0.02 15.17 5.78
C VAL A 446 -0.55 16.55 5.41
N LYS A 447 -0.26 17.04 4.21
CA LYS A 447 -0.86 18.28 3.67
C LYS A 447 -2.29 18.00 3.20
N ARG A 448 -3.19 19.00 3.22
CA ARG A 448 -4.57 18.87 2.69
C ARG A 448 -4.60 18.33 1.28
N LYS A 449 -3.69 18.83 0.42
CA LYS A 449 -3.55 18.41 -0.98
C LYS A 449 -3.51 16.89 -1.14
N ALA A 450 -2.71 16.16 -0.36
CA ALA A 450 -2.58 14.72 -0.55
C ALA A 450 -3.86 13.91 -0.28
N PHE A 451 -4.85 14.48 0.41
CA PHE A 451 -6.17 13.84 0.52
C PHE A 451 -7.04 14.10 -0.71
N ALA A 452 -6.89 15.27 -1.35
CA ALA A 452 -7.54 15.56 -2.63
C ALA A 452 -6.99 14.62 -3.71
N ASP A 453 -5.65 14.55 -3.83
CA ASP A 453 -4.93 13.62 -4.70
C ASP A 453 -5.41 12.16 -4.50
N MET A 454 -5.66 11.74 -3.25
CA MET A 454 -6.21 10.39 -2.93
C MET A 454 -7.66 10.20 -3.40
N ILE A 455 -8.52 11.22 -3.31
CA ILE A 455 -9.90 11.14 -3.81
C ILE A 455 -9.90 11.02 -5.33
N GLU A 456 -9.07 11.80 -6.02
CA GLU A 456 -8.85 11.69 -7.46
C GLU A 456 -8.33 10.30 -7.83
N ALA A 457 -7.32 9.80 -7.11
CA ALA A 457 -6.81 8.45 -7.31
C ALA A 457 -7.86 7.35 -7.09
N PHE A 458 -8.79 7.52 -6.15
CA PHE A 458 -9.93 6.59 -6.05
C PHE A 458 -10.84 6.67 -7.27
N ILE A 459 -11.15 7.87 -7.78
CA ILE A 459 -11.93 8.02 -9.01
C ILE A 459 -11.23 7.30 -10.17
N GLY A 460 -9.92 7.49 -10.32
CA GLY A 460 -9.11 6.78 -11.32
C GLY A 460 -9.14 5.26 -11.13
N ALA A 461 -9.01 4.76 -9.90
CA ALA A 461 -9.11 3.34 -9.57
C ALA A 461 -10.46 2.73 -9.99
N PHE A 462 -11.57 3.43 -9.70
CA PHE A 462 -12.91 3.01 -10.13
C PHE A 462 -13.03 3.04 -11.65
N LEU A 463 -12.49 4.06 -12.31
CA LEU A 463 -12.55 4.18 -13.77
C LEU A 463 -11.82 3.03 -14.49
N ILE A 464 -10.70 2.56 -13.94
CA ILE A 464 -9.91 1.47 -14.51
C ILE A 464 -10.53 0.10 -14.20
N SER A 465 -11.16 -0.05 -13.04
CA SER A 465 -11.61 -1.36 -12.56
C SER A 465 -13.09 -1.61 -12.78
N THR A 466 -13.84 -0.57 -13.15
CA THR A 466 -15.29 -0.60 -13.30
C THR A 466 -15.75 0.11 -14.56
N ASN A 467 -17.06 0.14 -14.79
CA ASN A 467 -17.65 0.93 -15.85
C ASN A 467 -17.91 2.36 -15.38
N TYR A 468 -18.24 3.24 -16.33
CA TYR A 468 -18.52 4.64 -16.04
C TYR A 468 -19.72 4.85 -15.10
N ILE A 469 -20.72 3.96 -15.14
CA ILE A 469 -21.92 4.06 -14.29
C ILE A 469 -21.52 3.90 -12.82
N ILE A 470 -20.78 2.84 -12.49
CA ILE A 470 -20.33 2.57 -11.11
C ILE A 470 -19.39 3.68 -10.63
N THR A 471 -18.53 4.18 -11.51
CA THR A 471 -17.63 5.32 -11.19
C THR A 471 -18.43 6.59 -10.88
N ILE A 472 -19.48 6.89 -11.67
CA ILE A 472 -20.37 8.03 -11.40
C ILE A 472 -21.17 7.84 -10.12
N GLU A 473 -21.66 6.64 -9.82
CA GLU A 473 -22.33 6.35 -8.54
C GLU A 473 -21.37 6.49 -7.35
N PHE A 474 -20.10 6.13 -7.51
CA PHE A 474 -19.07 6.41 -6.50
C PHE A 474 -18.90 7.93 -6.29
N MET A 475 -18.78 8.70 -7.36
CA MET A 475 -18.66 10.17 -7.28
C MET A 475 -19.91 10.83 -6.69
N LYS A 476 -21.10 10.33 -7.02
CA LYS A 476 -22.37 10.76 -6.42
C LYS A 476 -22.39 10.43 -4.93
N TRP A 477 -21.93 9.24 -4.53
CA TRP A 477 -21.78 8.90 -3.11
C TRP A 477 -20.81 9.85 -2.42
N LEU A 478 -19.70 10.25 -3.04
CA LEU A 478 -18.78 11.28 -2.53
C LEU A 478 -19.47 12.64 -2.31
N GLY A 479 -20.65 12.87 -2.89
CA GLY A 479 -21.39 14.13 -2.82
C GLY A 479 -20.98 15.13 -3.91
N LEU A 480 -20.32 14.64 -4.97
CA LEU A 480 -19.98 15.45 -6.13
C LEU A 480 -21.19 15.56 -7.06
N ASP A 481 -21.30 16.70 -7.71
CA ASP A 481 -22.38 16.99 -8.63
C ASP A 481 -21.94 16.67 -10.07
N VAL A 482 -22.16 15.43 -10.45
CA VAL A 482 -21.59 14.79 -11.67
C VAL A 482 -22.64 14.27 -12.64
N ILE A 483 -23.93 14.34 -12.27
CA ILE A 483 -25.05 13.96 -13.13
C ILE A 483 -25.97 15.19 -13.24
N PRO A 484 -26.32 15.63 -14.46
CA PRO A 484 -27.24 16.74 -14.66
C PRO A 484 -28.68 16.28 -14.45
N LEU A 485 -29.07 16.09 -13.18
CA LEU A 485 -30.45 15.78 -12.80
C LEU A 485 -31.25 17.06 -12.56
N ASN A 486 -32.50 17.07 -13.03
CA ASN A 486 -33.49 18.07 -12.63
C ASN A 486 -34.13 17.73 -11.27
N ASP A 487 -35.01 18.60 -10.77
CA ASP A 487 -35.68 18.42 -9.47
C ASP A 487 -36.47 17.10 -9.35
N ASN A 488 -36.87 16.51 -10.48
CA ASN A 488 -37.58 15.24 -10.56
C ASN A 488 -36.67 14.03 -10.78
N ASN A 489 -35.34 14.18 -10.63
CA ASN A 489 -34.32 13.16 -10.89
C ASN A 489 -34.27 12.64 -12.34
N ASN A 490 -34.78 13.41 -13.31
CA ASN A 490 -34.62 13.12 -14.72
C ASN A 490 -33.37 13.82 -15.27
N ILE A 491 -32.71 13.18 -16.23
CA ILE A 491 -31.56 13.76 -16.93
C ILE A 491 -32.02 15.01 -17.69
N MET A 492 -31.29 16.12 -17.52
CA MET A 492 -31.55 17.37 -18.20
C MET A 492 -31.22 17.27 -19.69
N GLU A 493 -32.04 17.92 -20.52
CA GLU A 493 -31.78 18.03 -21.95
C GLU A 493 -30.56 18.92 -22.23
N ILE A 494 -29.96 18.72 -23.41
CA ILE A 494 -28.82 19.51 -23.86
C ILE A 494 -29.27 20.97 -24.02
N PRO A 495 -28.58 21.94 -23.38
CA PRO A 495 -28.89 23.36 -23.55
C PRO A 495 -28.86 23.77 -25.02
N SER A 496 -29.87 24.53 -25.45
CA SER A 496 -29.88 25.11 -26.78
C SER A 496 -28.67 26.03 -26.99
N ILE A 497 -27.98 25.85 -28.11
CA ILE A 497 -26.87 26.72 -28.53
C ILE A 497 -27.36 28.02 -29.17
N LEU A 498 -28.64 28.06 -29.55
CA LEU A 498 -29.29 29.23 -30.16
C LEU A 498 -29.45 30.34 -29.12
N CYS A 499 -29.36 31.59 -29.56
CA CYS A 499 -29.61 32.73 -28.69
C CYS A 499 -31.08 32.74 -28.22
N PRO A 500 -31.36 32.99 -26.92
CA PRO A 500 -32.72 33.01 -26.38
C PRO A 500 -33.68 34.01 -27.04
N CYS A 501 -33.13 35.03 -27.72
CA CYS A 501 -33.90 36.05 -28.44
C CYS A 501 -34.51 35.54 -29.76
N ASN A 502 -34.09 34.39 -30.29
CA ASN A 502 -34.62 33.83 -31.53
C ASN A 502 -35.71 32.80 -31.22
N LYS A 503 -36.98 33.23 -31.30
CA LYS A 503 -38.17 32.38 -31.21
C LYS A 503 -38.85 32.16 -32.58
N ASN A 504 -38.12 32.32 -33.68
CA ASN A 504 -38.69 32.22 -35.02
C ASN A 504 -38.97 30.77 -35.42
N ASN A 505 -40.15 30.52 -36.01
CA ASN A 505 -40.50 29.19 -36.54
C ASN A 505 -39.60 28.75 -37.73
N GLU A 506 -38.83 29.68 -38.31
CA GLU A 506 -37.92 29.45 -39.44
C GLU A 506 -36.44 29.41 -39.06
N ILE A 507 -36.09 29.26 -37.77
CA ILE A 507 -34.69 29.26 -37.28
C ILE A 507 -33.78 28.36 -38.11
N ASN A 508 -34.24 27.17 -38.51
CA ASN A 508 -33.43 26.23 -39.29
C ASN A 508 -33.04 26.79 -40.66
N GLN A 509 -33.95 27.52 -41.33
CA GLN A 509 -33.66 28.16 -42.62
C GLN A 509 -32.65 29.31 -42.45
N ILE A 510 -32.76 30.06 -41.35
CA ILE A 510 -31.84 31.16 -41.04
C ILE A 510 -30.44 30.63 -40.73
N VAL A 511 -30.34 29.54 -39.97
CA VAL A 511 -29.08 28.82 -39.71
C VAL A 511 -28.47 28.31 -41.02
N GLU A 512 -29.26 27.71 -41.89
CA GLU A 512 -28.81 27.20 -43.19
C GLU A 512 -28.30 28.32 -44.10
N LYS A 513 -29.02 29.44 -44.15
CA LYS A 513 -28.61 30.63 -44.91
C LYS A 513 -27.27 31.17 -44.41
N PHE A 514 -27.13 31.38 -43.09
CA PHE A 514 -25.88 31.87 -42.50
C PHE A 514 -24.72 30.90 -42.74
N TYR A 515 -24.98 29.60 -42.65
CA TYR A 515 -24.01 28.55 -42.93
C TYR A 515 -23.45 28.64 -44.36
N ILE A 516 -24.31 28.86 -45.36
CA ILE A 516 -23.92 29.01 -46.77
C ILE A 516 -23.18 30.32 -46.98
N GLU A 517 -23.72 31.43 -46.47
CA GLU A 517 -23.14 32.78 -46.63
C GLU A 517 -21.74 32.93 -46.04
N GLN A 518 -21.43 32.16 -44.99
CA GLN A 518 -20.11 32.16 -44.35
C GLN A 518 -19.23 30.97 -44.77
N GLU A 519 -19.65 30.22 -45.80
CA GLU A 519 -18.87 29.14 -46.42
C GLU A 519 -18.41 28.04 -45.44
N PHE A 520 -19.20 27.76 -44.40
CA PHE A 520 -18.87 26.74 -43.39
C PHE A 520 -18.75 25.31 -43.94
N PHE A 521 -19.21 25.07 -45.18
CA PHE A 521 -19.04 23.80 -45.88
C PHE A 521 -17.56 23.46 -46.14
N ASP A 522 -16.69 24.46 -46.29
CA ASP A 522 -15.26 24.20 -46.46
C ASP A 522 -14.64 23.59 -45.20
N ILE A 523 -15.10 24.01 -44.02
CA ILE A 523 -14.66 23.42 -42.76
C ILE A 523 -15.11 21.97 -42.66
N GLU A 524 -16.38 21.66 -42.98
CA GLU A 524 -16.90 20.28 -43.01
C GLU A 524 -16.12 19.38 -43.97
N ASN A 525 -15.72 19.91 -45.13
CA ASN A 525 -14.89 19.21 -46.12
C ASN A 525 -13.50 18.89 -45.57
N VAL A 526 -12.87 19.83 -44.85
CA VAL A 526 -11.55 19.65 -44.25
C VAL A 526 -11.59 18.58 -43.15
N ILE A 527 -12.57 18.64 -42.24
CA ILE A 527 -12.69 17.68 -41.13
C ILE A 527 -13.34 16.36 -41.55
N LYS A 528 -13.87 16.29 -42.78
CA LYS A 528 -14.58 15.13 -43.36
C LYS A 528 -15.76 14.66 -42.51
N TYR A 529 -16.51 15.62 -41.97
CA TYR A 529 -17.68 15.37 -41.12
C TYR A 529 -18.78 16.40 -41.42
N LYS A 530 -20.02 15.91 -41.45
CA LYS A 530 -21.21 16.74 -41.68
C LYS A 530 -22.02 16.86 -40.39
N PHE A 531 -22.18 18.08 -39.89
CA PHE A 531 -22.93 18.35 -38.67
C PHE A 531 -24.43 18.15 -38.91
N ASN A 532 -25.06 17.33 -38.06
CA ASN A 532 -26.52 17.22 -38.03
C ASN A 532 -27.19 18.54 -37.62
N ASN A 533 -26.55 19.28 -36.71
CA ASN A 533 -26.99 20.62 -36.30
C ASN A 533 -25.86 21.62 -36.52
N LYS A 534 -25.96 22.37 -37.62
CA LYS A 534 -24.99 23.38 -38.07
C LYS A 534 -24.85 24.56 -37.10
N ALA A 535 -25.83 24.79 -36.22
CA ALA A 535 -25.75 25.85 -35.22
C ALA A 535 -24.57 25.64 -34.26
N TYR A 536 -24.16 24.40 -33.96
CA TYR A 536 -22.97 24.15 -33.14
C TYR A 536 -21.68 24.55 -33.84
N LEU A 537 -21.57 24.33 -35.15
CA LEU A 537 -20.41 24.73 -35.94
C LEU A 537 -20.31 26.26 -36.00
N ILE A 538 -21.43 26.93 -36.28
CA ILE A 538 -21.51 28.40 -36.28
C ILE A 538 -21.09 28.96 -34.91
N ALA A 539 -21.62 28.41 -33.82
CA ALA A 539 -21.28 28.86 -32.46
C ALA A 539 -19.79 28.68 -32.14
N ALA A 540 -19.19 27.54 -32.52
CA ALA A 540 -17.79 27.24 -32.28
C ALA A 540 -16.82 28.24 -32.97
N PHE A 541 -17.24 28.83 -34.10
CA PHE A 541 -16.47 29.82 -34.84
C PHE A 541 -16.88 31.28 -34.54
N THR A 542 -17.72 31.52 -33.54
CA THR A 542 -18.21 32.86 -33.21
C THR A 542 -17.55 33.43 -31.96
N HIS A 543 -16.65 34.40 -32.17
CA HIS A 543 -16.02 35.15 -31.08
C HIS A 543 -17.01 36.10 -30.37
N PRO A 544 -16.90 36.34 -29.04
CA PRO A 544 -17.80 37.23 -28.29
C PRO A 544 -17.94 38.66 -28.85
N SER A 545 -16.93 39.16 -29.55
CA SER A 545 -16.96 40.48 -30.20
C SER A 545 -17.70 40.50 -31.55
N SER A 546 -18.18 39.35 -32.03
CA SER A 546 -18.86 39.25 -33.32
C SER A 546 -20.27 39.83 -33.22
N PHE A 547 -20.52 40.92 -33.95
CA PHE A 547 -21.85 41.52 -34.06
C PHE A 547 -22.70 40.94 -35.19
N THR A 548 -22.08 40.14 -36.08
CA THR A 548 -22.71 39.56 -37.27
C THR A 548 -23.54 38.33 -36.94
N ASN A 549 -23.07 37.50 -35.99
CA ASN A 549 -23.83 36.35 -35.53
C ASN A 549 -24.75 36.74 -34.36
N ARG A 550 -26.06 36.79 -34.64
CA ARG A 550 -27.12 36.93 -33.63
C ARG A 550 -27.95 35.65 -33.47
N LEU A 551 -27.49 34.55 -34.08
CA LEU A 551 -28.20 33.28 -34.18
C LEU A 551 -27.86 32.36 -33.01
N THR A 552 -26.59 32.28 -32.67
CA THR A 552 -26.06 31.39 -31.64
C THR A 552 -25.29 32.15 -30.59
N ASN A 553 -25.12 31.53 -29.42
CA ASN A 553 -24.16 32.03 -28.44
C ASN A 553 -22.72 31.91 -28.99
N CYS A 554 -21.78 32.61 -28.36
CA CYS A 554 -20.36 32.53 -28.68
C CYS A 554 -19.74 31.18 -28.25
N TYR A 555 -18.50 30.94 -28.67
CA TYR A 555 -17.81 29.68 -28.44
C TYR A 555 -17.41 29.41 -26.97
N GLU A 556 -17.40 30.42 -26.10
CA GLU A 556 -16.82 30.33 -24.73
C GLU A 556 -17.39 29.18 -23.89
N ARG A 557 -18.70 28.91 -23.99
CA ARG A 557 -19.31 27.79 -23.25
C ARG A 557 -18.90 26.43 -23.84
N LEU A 558 -18.71 26.36 -25.16
CA LEU A 558 -18.19 25.18 -25.84
C LEU A 558 -16.71 24.97 -25.50
N GLU A 559 -15.92 26.05 -25.37
CA GLU A 559 -14.53 26.00 -24.90
C GLU A 559 -14.45 25.41 -23.48
N PHE A 560 -15.28 25.91 -22.55
CA PHE A 560 -15.34 25.38 -21.18
C PHE A 560 -15.56 23.87 -21.13
N LEU A 561 -16.45 23.33 -21.98
CA LEU A 561 -16.71 21.89 -22.06
C LEU A 561 -15.60 21.16 -22.84
N GLY A 562 -15.16 21.73 -23.95
CA GLY A 562 -14.16 21.18 -24.85
C GLY A 562 -12.80 20.98 -24.21
N ASP A 563 -12.38 21.90 -23.33
CA ASP A 563 -11.16 21.78 -22.52
C ASP A 563 -11.15 20.48 -21.70
N ALA A 564 -12.23 20.23 -20.96
CA ALA A 564 -12.35 19.02 -20.14
C ALA A 564 -12.47 17.73 -20.98
N VAL A 565 -13.11 17.81 -22.16
CA VAL A 565 -13.20 16.67 -23.10
C VAL A 565 -11.83 16.33 -23.68
N LEU A 566 -11.06 17.33 -24.11
CA LEU A 566 -9.72 17.14 -24.66
C LEU A 566 -8.77 16.59 -23.60
N ASP A 567 -8.75 17.17 -22.40
CA ASP A 567 -7.92 16.73 -21.28
C ASP A 567 -8.14 15.23 -20.99
N PHE A 568 -9.41 14.81 -20.90
CA PHE A 568 -9.74 13.40 -20.68
C PHE A 568 -9.38 12.49 -21.86
N LEU A 569 -9.71 12.86 -23.10
CA LEU A 569 -9.46 12.00 -24.27
C LEU A 569 -7.97 11.82 -24.55
N VAL A 570 -7.17 12.88 -24.40
CA VAL A 570 -5.71 12.84 -24.57
C VAL A 570 -5.07 12.03 -23.46
N THR A 571 -5.39 12.31 -22.19
CA THR A 571 -4.87 11.54 -21.05
C THR A 571 -5.22 10.06 -21.18
N ARG A 572 -6.46 9.74 -21.54
CA ARG A 572 -6.88 8.35 -21.81
C ARG A 572 -6.07 7.70 -22.93
N HIS A 573 -5.83 8.42 -24.03
CA HIS A 573 -5.04 7.90 -25.15
C HIS A 573 -3.58 7.62 -24.74
N ILE A 574 -2.97 8.52 -23.98
CA ILE A 574 -1.61 8.37 -23.47
C ILE A 574 -1.54 7.14 -22.55
N PHE A 575 -2.45 7.05 -21.58
CA PHE A 575 -2.51 5.92 -20.64
C PHE A 575 -2.76 4.57 -21.33
N ALA A 576 -3.61 4.52 -22.37
CA ALA A 576 -3.92 3.28 -23.08
C ALA A 576 -2.75 2.77 -23.92
N ASN A 577 -1.99 3.69 -24.52
CA ASN A 577 -0.91 3.36 -25.45
C ASN A 577 0.46 3.25 -24.78
N ASN A 578 0.62 3.78 -23.56
CA ASN A 578 1.93 3.84 -22.90
C ASN A 578 1.83 3.45 -21.42
N THR A 579 2.07 2.17 -21.11
CA THR A 579 2.01 1.66 -19.73
C THR A 579 3.24 2.02 -18.89
N ASN A 580 4.31 2.54 -19.50
CA ASN A 580 5.61 2.78 -18.85
C ASN A 580 5.96 4.26 -18.72
N ILE A 581 5.05 5.18 -19.06
CA ILE A 581 5.29 6.61 -18.87
C ILE A 581 5.18 6.93 -17.38
N THR A 582 6.17 7.67 -16.89
CA THR A 582 6.14 8.20 -15.52
C THR A 582 5.06 9.28 -15.41
N PRO A 583 4.39 9.39 -14.24
CA PRO A 583 3.43 10.45 -13.95
C PRO A 583 3.92 11.87 -14.26
#